data_AF-A0AAJ6E9P8-F1
#
_entry.id   AF-A0AAJ6E9P8-F1
#
_cell.length_a   1.000
_cell.length_b   1.000
_cell.length_c   1.000
_cell.angle_alpha   90.00
_cell.angle_beta   90.00
_cell.angle_gamma   90.00
#
_symmetry.space_group_name_H-M   'P 1'
#
loop_
_entity.id
_entity.type
_entity.pdbx_description
1 polymer ?
#
loop_
_entity_poly.entity_id
_entity_poly.type
_entity_poly.pdbx_seq_one_letter_code
_entity_poly.pdbx_strand_id
1 'polypeptide(L)'
;MSRASATTADCANARGAETCTDFPGSCTAISELQAAITNIIRAKNPYKTWAFVADLFGLKERSAKHRLANSRVYTIEELQLLLQSEDGLDYLAALMGEAEPKWWWWAKQVMAVAAIKRRRAEDEQEILKLETSAPAEVGARRRIKGALDANRSLKASIDRAETALGFRRPDVDRRDADATRGSAGAPHRAVAQAQRR
;
A
#
# COMPACT_ATOMS: atom_id res chain seq x y z
N MET A 1 -7.84 75.04 29.03
CA MET A 1 -7.68 75.11 27.55
C MET A 1 -6.34 74.43 27.26
N SER A 2 -6.18 73.31 26.55
CA SER A 2 -6.98 72.62 25.54
C SER A 2 -6.82 71.11 25.70
N ARG A 3 -7.92 70.36 25.55
CA ARG A 3 -7.96 68.90 25.44
C ARG A 3 -7.86 68.53 23.96
N ALA A 4 -6.88 67.72 23.58
CA ALA A 4 -6.83 67.11 22.26
C ALA A 4 -7.61 65.79 22.30
N SER A 5 -8.74 65.76 21.59
CA SER A 5 -9.57 64.57 21.39
C SER A 5 -8.96 63.69 20.30
N ALA A 6 -8.64 62.44 20.64
CA ALA A 6 -8.36 61.40 19.66
C ALA A 6 -9.68 60.75 19.24
N THR A 7 -10.04 60.96 17.98
CA THR A 7 -11.14 60.29 17.28
C THR A 7 -10.76 58.84 17.00
N THR A 8 -11.35 57.90 17.75
CA THR A 8 -11.35 56.48 17.39
C THR A 8 -12.44 56.23 16.35
N ALA A 9 -12.03 55.71 15.20
CA ALA A 9 -12.90 55.32 14.10
C ALA A 9 -13.77 54.11 14.49
N ASP A 10 -15.08 54.28 14.37
CA ASP A 10 -16.09 53.21 14.46
C ASP A 10 -15.94 52.24 13.28
N CYS A 11 -15.55 51.00 13.56
CA CYS A 11 -15.75 49.89 12.61
C CYS A 11 -17.09 49.23 12.89
N ALA A 12 -18.13 49.68 12.19
CA ALA A 12 -19.40 48.99 12.06
C ALA A 12 -19.22 47.75 11.16
N ASN A 13 -19.10 46.56 11.76
CA ASN A 13 -19.38 45.25 11.15
C ASN A 13 -19.41 44.15 12.22
N ALA A 14 -20.37 44.24 13.14
CA ALA A 14 -20.67 43.18 14.10
C ALA A 14 -22.16 42.83 13.99
N ARG A 15 -22.54 42.15 12.89
CA ARG A 15 -23.85 41.51 12.77
C ARG A 15 -23.67 40.16 12.09
N GLY A 16 -23.98 39.09 12.82
CA GLY A 16 -24.18 37.75 12.25
C GLY A 16 -23.14 36.69 12.65
N ALA A 17 -22.95 36.46 13.96
CA ALA A 17 -22.38 35.22 14.45
C ALA A 17 -23.05 34.81 15.77
N GLU A 18 -24.39 34.75 15.76
CA GLU A 18 -25.13 34.02 16.78
C GLU A 18 -25.11 32.53 16.40
N THR A 19 -24.04 31.85 16.79
CA THR A 19 -24.09 30.41 17.03
C THR A 19 -23.65 30.17 18.45
N CYS A 20 -24.67 30.10 19.30
CA CYS A 20 -24.66 29.51 20.62
C CYS A 20 -23.84 28.22 20.62
N THR A 21 -22.66 28.24 21.22
CA THR A 21 -21.95 27.06 21.73
C THR A 21 -21.14 27.50 22.94
N ASP A 22 -21.84 27.71 24.05
CA ASP A 22 -21.23 27.76 25.37
C ASP A 22 -20.73 26.35 25.74
N PHE A 23 -19.55 25.98 25.24
CA PHE A 23 -18.76 24.90 25.81
C PHE A 23 -17.66 25.51 26.69
N PRO A 24 -17.71 25.36 28.02
CA PRO A 24 -16.65 25.82 28.88
C PRO A 24 -15.51 24.79 28.85
N GLY A 25 -14.38 25.11 28.22
CA GLY A 25 -13.16 24.31 28.39
C GLY A 25 -12.08 24.46 27.31
N SER A 26 -11.09 25.31 27.60
CA SER A 26 -9.71 25.21 27.09
C SER A 26 -9.46 25.38 25.56
N CYS A 27 -9.35 26.63 25.13
CA CYS A 27 -8.85 27.02 23.79
C CYS A 27 -7.31 27.14 23.68
N THR A 28 -6.50 26.49 24.51
CA THR A 28 -5.02 26.57 24.40
C THR A 28 -4.28 25.23 24.33
N ALA A 29 -4.98 24.10 24.50
CA ALA A 29 -4.44 22.80 24.18
C ALA A 29 -5.04 22.36 22.85
N ILE A 30 -4.29 22.54 21.76
CA ILE A 30 -4.53 21.76 20.53
C ILE A 30 -4.66 20.31 20.98
N SER A 31 -5.81 19.68 20.78
CA SER A 31 -5.99 18.31 21.26
C SER A 31 -4.94 17.45 20.55
N GLU A 32 -4.16 16.69 21.31
CA GLU A 32 -3.11 15.81 20.77
C GLU A 32 -3.67 14.88 19.68
N LEU A 33 -4.94 14.49 19.86
CA LEU A 33 -5.74 13.78 18.88
C LEU A 33 -5.86 14.53 17.54
N GLN A 34 -6.21 15.82 17.56
CA GLN A 34 -6.31 16.61 16.35
C GLN A 34 -4.96 16.72 15.63
N ALA A 35 -3.87 16.86 16.39
CA ALA A 35 -2.53 16.87 15.81
C ALA A 35 -2.18 15.51 15.18
N ALA A 36 -2.53 14.39 15.84
CA ALA A 36 -2.32 13.03 15.32
C ALA A 36 -3.09 12.81 14.01
N ILE A 37 -4.37 13.18 13.97
CA ILE A 37 -5.20 13.11 12.75
C ILE A 37 -4.58 13.95 11.63
N THR A 38 -4.25 15.22 11.92
CA THR A 38 -3.63 16.13 10.94
C THR A 38 -2.31 15.58 10.39
N ASN A 39 -1.49 14.94 11.25
CA ASN A 39 -0.23 14.33 10.84
C ASN A 39 -0.46 13.14 9.89
N ILE A 40 -1.47 12.31 10.14
CA ILE A 40 -1.84 11.23 9.22
C ILE A 40 -2.27 11.79 7.86
N ILE A 41 -3.13 12.82 7.85
CA ILE A 41 -3.57 13.46 6.59
C ILE A 41 -2.36 13.99 5.81
N ARG A 42 -1.39 14.63 6.49
CA ARG A 42 -0.16 15.13 5.85
C ARG A 42 0.75 14.02 5.35
N ALA A 43 0.86 12.91 6.09
CA ALA A 43 1.69 11.77 5.71
C ALA A 43 1.14 11.06 4.46
N LYS A 44 -0.19 10.93 4.37
CA LYS A 44 -0.87 10.30 3.24
C LYS A 44 -0.95 11.22 2.03
N ASN A 45 -1.19 12.51 2.26
CA ASN A 45 -1.37 13.52 1.22
C ASN A 45 -0.37 14.67 1.39
N PRO A 46 0.91 14.47 1.06
CA PRO A 46 1.96 15.47 1.26
C PRO A 46 1.80 16.67 0.32
N TYR A 47 1.23 16.46 -0.87
CA TYR A 47 1.00 17.51 -1.85
C TYR A 47 -0.36 18.16 -1.62
N LYS A 48 -0.36 19.48 -1.37
CA LYS A 48 -1.58 20.29 -1.21
C LYS A 48 -2.59 19.66 -0.24
N THR A 49 -2.12 19.28 0.95
CA THR A 49 -2.96 18.65 2.00
C THR A 49 -4.24 19.44 2.29
N TRP A 50 -4.20 20.77 2.22
CA TRP A 50 -5.37 21.63 2.43
C TRP A 50 -6.44 21.45 1.35
N ALA A 51 -6.05 21.13 0.11
CA ALA A 51 -6.98 20.93 -0.99
C ALA A 51 -7.73 19.60 -0.82
N PHE A 52 -7.02 18.55 -0.40
CA PHE A 52 -7.64 17.28 -0.02
C PHE A 52 -8.66 17.46 1.10
N VAL A 53 -8.29 18.18 2.18
CA VAL A 53 -9.20 18.46 3.30
C VAL A 53 -10.41 19.31 2.85
N ALA A 54 -10.19 20.26 1.95
CA ALA A 54 -11.26 21.09 1.41
C ALA A 54 -12.25 20.25 0.58
N ASP A 55 -11.75 19.35 -0.26
CA ASP A 55 -12.57 18.47 -1.10
C ASP A 55 -13.32 17.44 -0.26
N LEU A 56 -12.61 16.74 0.64
CA LEU A 56 -13.18 15.70 1.49
C LEU A 56 -14.35 16.20 2.35
N PHE A 57 -14.25 17.43 2.87
CA PHE A 57 -15.26 18.01 3.76
C PHE A 57 -16.18 19.03 3.07
N GLY A 58 -16.01 19.30 1.77
CA GLY A 58 -16.75 20.35 1.07
C GLY A 58 -16.51 21.75 1.63
N LEU A 59 -15.31 22.02 2.17
CA LEU A 59 -14.96 23.27 2.82
C LEU A 59 -14.29 24.27 1.86
N LYS A 60 -14.40 25.56 2.18
CA LYS A 60 -13.58 26.60 1.54
C LYS A 60 -12.11 26.45 1.95
N GLU A 61 -11.20 26.82 1.06
CA GLU A 61 -9.74 26.74 1.26
C GLU A 61 -9.29 27.32 2.61
N ARG A 62 -9.80 28.50 2.99
CA ARG A 62 -9.45 29.14 4.27
C ARG A 62 -9.78 28.25 5.47
N SER A 63 -10.97 27.65 5.49
CA SER A 63 -11.41 26.77 6.58
C SER A 63 -10.55 25.51 6.66
N ALA A 64 -10.23 24.91 5.52
CA ALA A 64 -9.36 23.73 5.45
C ALA A 64 -7.95 24.03 6.00
N LYS A 65 -7.37 25.19 5.65
CA LYS A 65 -6.08 25.63 6.23
C LYS A 65 -6.16 25.80 7.75
N HIS A 66 -7.27 26.33 8.27
CA HIS A 66 -7.46 26.47 9.72
C HIS A 66 -7.58 25.11 10.43
N ARG A 67 -8.17 24.08 9.80
CA ARG A 67 -8.16 22.70 10.34
C ARG A 67 -6.74 22.16 10.43
N LEU A 68 -5.98 22.26 9.33
CA LEU A 68 -4.61 21.77 9.24
C LEU A 68 -3.60 22.54 10.11
N ALA A 69 -3.88 23.81 10.41
CA ALA A 69 -3.12 24.59 11.37
C ALA A 69 -3.45 24.23 12.83
N ASN A 70 -4.31 23.23 13.06
CA ASN A 70 -4.86 22.85 14.35
C ASN A 70 -5.58 23.98 15.11
N SER A 71 -5.98 25.03 14.39
CA SER A 71 -6.64 26.20 14.99
C SER A 71 -8.14 26.00 15.25
N ARG A 72 -8.74 24.97 14.65
CA ARG A 72 -10.15 24.62 14.85
C ARG A 72 -10.35 23.12 14.89
N VAL A 73 -11.10 22.62 15.86
CA VAL A 73 -11.37 21.19 16.08
C VAL A 73 -12.22 20.59 14.97
N TYR A 74 -11.99 19.32 14.64
CA TYR A 74 -12.82 18.56 13.70
C TYR A 74 -14.22 18.32 14.26
N THR A 75 -15.25 18.48 13.43
CA THR A 75 -16.62 18.12 13.82
C THR A 75 -16.82 16.60 13.77
N ILE A 76 -17.87 16.11 14.42
CA ILE A 76 -18.21 14.67 14.40
C ILE A 76 -18.48 14.18 12.97
N GLU A 77 -19.13 15.01 12.15
CA GLU A 77 -19.42 14.73 10.74
C GLU A 77 -18.12 14.63 9.91
N GLU A 78 -17.17 15.56 10.15
CA GLU A 78 -15.84 15.52 9.51
C GLU A 78 -15.07 14.25 9.91
N LEU A 79 -15.14 13.85 11.19
CA LEU A 79 -14.53 12.60 11.66
C LEU A 79 -15.18 11.36 11.06
N GLN A 80 -16.51 11.37 10.89
CA GLN A 80 -17.22 10.29 10.22
C GLN A 80 -16.78 10.16 8.75
N LEU A 81 -16.65 11.27 8.03
CA LEU A 81 -16.14 11.28 6.65
C LEU A 81 -14.70 10.74 6.58
N LEU A 82 -13.84 11.11 7.54
CA LEU A 82 -12.49 10.53 7.64
C LEU A 82 -12.53 9.02 7.84
N LEU A 83 -13.40 8.52 8.73
CA LEU A 83 -13.55 7.09 9.00
C LEU A 83 -14.12 6.30 7.81
N GLN A 84 -14.90 6.95 6.94
CA GLN A 84 -15.44 6.34 5.72
C GLN A 84 -14.46 6.40 4.54
N SER A 85 -13.39 7.18 4.65
CA SER A 85 -12.36 7.26 3.61
C SER A 85 -11.55 5.96 3.50
N GLU A 86 -10.77 5.84 2.43
CA GLU A 86 -9.89 4.68 2.21
C GLU A 86 -8.87 4.49 3.35
N ASP A 87 -8.44 5.59 3.96
CA ASP A 87 -7.52 5.63 5.11
C ASP A 87 -8.26 5.63 6.46
N GLY A 88 -9.57 5.33 6.48
CA GLY A 88 -10.42 5.36 7.67
C GLY A 88 -9.88 4.58 8.87
N LEU A 89 -9.16 3.49 8.61
CA LEU A 89 -8.54 2.68 9.65
C LEU A 89 -7.36 3.36 10.34
N ASP A 90 -6.56 4.13 9.61
CA ASP A 90 -5.43 4.86 10.19
C ASP A 90 -5.95 5.99 11.09
N TYR A 91 -7.03 6.66 10.67
CA TYR A 91 -7.72 7.66 11.49
C TYR A 91 -8.37 7.02 12.73
N LEU A 92 -8.98 5.84 12.58
CA LEU A 92 -9.53 5.09 13.72
C LEU A 92 -8.41 4.72 14.70
N ALA A 93 -7.25 4.28 14.22
CA ALA A 93 -6.11 3.97 15.06
C ALA A 93 -5.62 5.18 15.85
N ALA A 94 -5.57 6.37 15.23
CA ALA A 94 -5.27 7.61 15.94
C ALA A 94 -6.34 7.99 16.97
N LEU A 95 -7.62 7.77 16.66
CA LEU A 95 -8.74 8.01 17.58
C LEU A 95 -8.68 7.11 18.82
N MET A 96 -8.29 5.85 18.64
CA MET A 96 -8.16 4.91 19.76
C MET A 96 -6.98 5.27 20.68
N GLY A 97 -5.94 5.92 20.14
CA GLY A 97 -4.78 6.37 20.91
C GLY A 97 -4.23 5.28 21.82
N GLU A 98 -4.14 5.59 23.12
CA GLU A 98 -3.68 4.67 24.16
C GLU A 98 -4.80 3.81 24.77
N ALA A 99 -6.07 4.10 24.47
CA ALA A 99 -7.20 3.43 25.13
C ALA A 99 -7.34 1.94 24.76
N GLU A 100 -6.66 1.50 23.68
CA GLU A 100 -6.59 0.15 23.10
C GLU A 100 -7.46 -0.91 23.82
N PRO A 101 -8.80 -0.89 23.62
CA PRO A 101 -9.68 -1.80 24.33
C PRO A 101 -9.43 -3.23 23.87
N LYS A 102 -9.80 -4.23 24.68
CA LYS A 102 -9.48 -5.65 24.41
C LYS A 102 -9.93 -6.14 23.02
N TRP A 103 -11.03 -5.62 22.50
CA TRP A 103 -11.53 -5.96 21.16
C TRP A 103 -10.69 -5.35 20.02
N TRP A 104 -9.95 -4.27 20.28
CA TRP A 104 -9.13 -3.56 19.31
C TRP A 104 -8.01 -4.43 18.74
N TRP A 105 -7.40 -5.27 19.56
CA TRP A 105 -6.41 -6.24 19.10
C TRP A 105 -6.99 -7.18 18.03
N TRP A 106 -8.19 -7.71 18.26
CA TRP A 106 -8.86 -8.58 17.29
C TRP A 106 -9.21 -7.81 16.02
N ALA A 107 -9.69 -6.57 16.16
CA ALA A 107 -9.97 -5.69 15.04
C ALA A 107 -8.71 -5.44 14.18
N LYS A 108 -7.55 -5.14 14.78
CA LYS A 108 -6.27 -5.00 14.07
C LYS A 108 -5.91 -6.25 13.27
N GLN A 109 -6.11 -7.44 13.85
CA GLN A 109 -5.83 -8.72 13.15
C GLN A 109 -6.75 -8.92 11.94
N VAL A 110 -8.06 -8.69 12.11
CA VAL A 110 -9.03 -8.79 11.01
C VAL A 110 -8.68 -7.81 9.88
N MET A 111 -8.30 -6.57 10.23
CA MET A 111 -7.88 -5.56 9.26
C MET A 111 -6.61 -5.95 8.51
N ALA A 112 -5.58 -6.46 9.22
CA ALA A 112 -4.35 -6.91 8.60
C ALA A 112 -4.60 -8.02 7.58
N VAL A 113 -5.47 -8.98 7.94
CA VAL A 113 -5.89 -10.05 7.02
C VAL A 113 -6.65 -9.48 5.81
N ALA A 114 -7.56 -8.53 6.03
CA ALA A 114 -8.31 -7.89 4.93
C ALA A 114 -7.38 -7.12 3.97
N ALA A 115 -6.40 -6.39 4.50
CA ALA A 115 -5.41 -5.67 3.70
C ALA A 115 -4.56 -6.62 2.83
N ILE A 116 -4.14 -7.77 3.40
CA ILE A 116 -3.41 -8.80 2.64
C ILE A 116 -4.30 -9.37 1.53
N LYS A 117 -5.58 -9.64 1.82
CA LYS A 117 -6.53 -10.14 0.81
C LYS A 117 -6.75 -9.14 -0.33
N ARG A 118 -6.85 -7.84 -0.01
CA ARG A 118 -7.05 -6.78 -1.01
C ARG A 118 -5.85 -6.67 -1.95
N ARG A 119 -4.63 -6.68 -1.41
CA ARG A 119 -3.39 -6.70 -2.21
C ARG A 119 -3.33 -7.92 -3.13
N ARG A 120 -3.67 -9.11 -2.63
CA ARG A 120 -3.71 -10.31 -3.48
C ARG A 120 -4.72 -10.17 -4.62
N ALA A 121 -5.89 -9.59 -4.36
CA ALA A 121 -6.88 -9.36 -5.41
C ALA A 121 -6.40 -8.35 -6.46
N GLU A 122 -5.65 -7.33 -6.06
CA GLU A 122 -5.01 -6.36 -6.97
C GLU A 122 -3.91 -7.03 -7.80
N ASP A 123 -3.05 -7.83 -7.17
CA ASP A 123 -2.00 -8.61 -7.84
C ASP A 123 -2.62 -9.60 -8.85
N GLU A 124 -3.71 -10.28 -8.49
CA GLU A 124 -4.45 -11.17 -9.39
C GLU A 124 -5.04 -10.41 -10.58
N GLN A 125 -5.59 -9.22 -10.36
CA GLN A 125 -6.08 -8.38 -11.45
C GLN A 125 -4.96 -7.89 -12.37
N GLU A 126 -3.77 -7.60 -11.83
CA GLU A 126 -2.61 -7.21 -12.62
C GLU A 126 -2.09 -8.39 -13.45
N ILE A 127 -2.01 -9.60 -12.88
CA ILE A 127 -1.67 -10.82 -13.61
C ILE A 127 -2.66 -11.06 -14.74
N LEU A 128 -3.97 -10.99 -14.46
CA LEU A 128 -4.99 -11.14 -15.48
C LEU A 128 -4.87 -10.07 -16.57
N LYS A 129 -4.59 -8.81 -16.20
CA LYS A 129 -4.35 -7.74 -17.19
C LYS A 129 -3.15 -8.08 -18.08
N LEU A 130 -2.04 -8.55 -17.52
CA LEU A 130 -0.84 -8.95 -18.27
C LEU A 130 -1.06 -10.18 -19.15
N GLU A 131 -1.87 -11.14 -18.71
CA GLU A 131 -2.24 -12.33 -19.48
C GLU A 131 -3.22 -11.99 -20.62
N THR A 132 -4.10 -11.02 -20.40
CA THR A 132 -5.16 -10.63 -21.37
C THR A 132 -4.70 -9.53 -22.33
N SER A 133 -3.75 -8.67 -21.94
CA SER A 133 -3.19 -7.60 -22.78
C SER A 133 -2.20 -8.18 -23.79
N ALA A 134 -2.75 -8.89 -24.79
CA ALA A 134 -2.10 -9.47 -25.97
C ALA A 134 -0.91 -10.41 -25.68
N PRO A 135 -0.82 -11.58 -26.35
CA PRO A 135 0.40 -12.36 -26.30
C PRO A 135 1.52 -11.52 -26.91
N ALA A 136 2.39 -11.00 -26.04
CA ALA A 136 3.57 -10.27 -26.45
C ALA A 136 4.24 -11.02 -27.60
N GLU A 137 4.46 -10.29 -28.69
CA GLU A 137 5.04 -10.74 -29.95
C GLU A 137 6.13 -11.78 -29.71
N VAL A 138 6.26 -12.75 -30.62
CA VAL A 138 7.16 -13.92 -30.57
C VAL A 138 8.60 -13.63 -30.03
N GLY A 139 9.08 -12.39 -30.07
CA GLY A 139 10.31 -11.92 -29.41
C GLY A 139 10.29 -11.91 -27.86
N ALA A 140 9.18 -11.58 -27.21
CA ALA A 140 9.07 -11.58 -25.75
C ALA A 140 9.17 -13.00 -25.16
N ARG A 141 8.60 -14.00 -25.85
CA ARG A 141 8.74 -15.42 -25.48
C ARG A 141 10.20 -15.89 -25.51
N ARG A 142 11.01 -15.40 -26.46
CA ARG A 142 12.46 -15.69 -26.50
C ARG A 142 13.21 -15.04 -25.35
N ARG A 143 12.86 -13.80 -24.98
CA ARG A 143 13.47 -13.09 -23.83
C ARG A 143 13.11 -13.73 -22.49
N ILE A 144 11.84 -14.12 -22.31
CA ILE A 144 11.38 -14.85 -21.12
C ILE A 144 12.07 -16.21 -21.02
N LYS A 145 12.21 -16.95 -22.13
CA LYS A 145 12.96 -18.21 -22.15
C LYS A 145 14.45 -18.01 -21.81
N GLY A 146 15.08 -16.98 -22.39
CA GLY A 146 16.46 -16.62 -22.06
C GLY A 146 16.64 -16.24 -20.59
N ALA A 147 15.68 -15.51 -20.00
CA ALA A 147 15.70 -15.17 -18.57
C ALA A 147 15.48 -16.39 -17.67
N LEU A 148 14.62 -17.34 -18.07
CA LEU A 148 14.42 -18.61 -17.39
C LEU A 148 15.67 -19.51 -17.44
N ASP A 149 16.33 -19.59 -18.60
CA ASP A 149 17.57 -20.35 -18.78
C ASP A 149 18.72 -19.72 -17.98
N ALA A 150 18.80 -18.38 -17.93
CA ALA A 150 19.75 -17.66 -17.09
C ALA A 150 19.50 -17.91 -15.59
N ASN A 151 18.24 -17.90 -15.14
CA ASN A 151 17.89 -18.22 -13.76
C ASN A 151 18.22 -19.67 -13.40
N ARG A 152 18.00 -20.61 -14.32
CA ARG A 152 18.40 -22.02 -14.14
C ARG A 152 19.92 -22.16 -14.04
N SER A 153 20.68 -21.41 -14.85
CA SER A 153 22.14 -21.36 -14.78
C SER A 153 22.64 -20.79 -13.45
N LEU A 154 22.07 -19.68 -12.99
CA LEU A 154 22.39 -19.07 -11.69
C LEU A 154 22.05 -19.99 -10.52
N LYS A 155 20.89 -20.65 -10.56
CA LYS A 155 20.51 -21.62 -9.53
C LYS A 155 21.49 -22.80 -9.51
N ALA A 156 21.89 -23.30 -10.67
CA ALA A 156 22.89 -24.36 -10.78
C ALA A 156 24.30 -23.92 -10.34
N SER A 157 24.66 -22.64 -10.45
CA SER A 157 25.93 -22.12 -9.94
C SER A 157 25.89 -21.90 -8.42
N ILE A 158 24.75 -21.45 -7.89
CA ILE A 158 24.51 -21.35 -6.44
C ILE A 158 24.55 -22.74 -5.82
N ASP A 159 23.81 -23.71 -6.37
CA ASP A 159 23.81 -25.09 -5.87
C ASP A 159 25.25 -25.66 -5.84
N ARG A 160 26.05 -25.44 -6.90
CA ARG A 160 27.47 -25.82 -6.96
C ARG A 160 28.33 -25.13 -5.90
N ALA A 161 28.13 -23.83 -5.68
CA ALA A 161 28.85 -23.08 -4.67
C ALA A 161 28.48 -23.56 -3.25
N GLU A 162 27.21 -23.81 -2.98
CA GLU A 162 26.71 -24.38 -1.73
C GLU A 162 27.25 -25.80 -1.48
N THR A 163 27.42 -26.60 -2.53
CA THR A 163 28.05 -27.93 -2.40
C THR A 163 29.54 -27.81 -2.08
N ALA A 164 30.25 -26.90 -2.74
CA ALA A 164 31.69 -26.68 -2.52
C ALA A 164 32.00 -26.14 -1.11
N LEU A 165 31.09 -25.36 -0.54
CA LEU A 165 31.17 -24.82 0.82
C LEU A 165 30.65 -25.81 1.89
N GLY A 166 30.11 -26.97 1.49
CA GLY A 166 29.63 -28.00 2.41
C GLY A 166 28.28 -27.72 3.06
N PHE A 167 27.55 -26.67 2.64
CA PHE A 167 26.20 -26.36 3.14
C PHE A 167 25.15 -27.35 2.65
N ARG A 168 25.40 -28.01 1.50
CA ARG A 168 24.55 -29.06 0.94
C ARG A 168 25.36 -30.32 0.65
N ARG A 169 24.79 -31.49 0.97
CA ARG A 169 25.29 -32.77 0.46
C ARG A 169 25.06 -32.83 -1.04
N PRO A 170 26.02 -33.32 -1.84
CA PRO A 170 25.80 -33.53 -3.27
C PRO A 170 24.59 -34.46 -3.46
N ASP A 171 23.63 -34.02 -4.25
CA ASP A 171 22.42 -34.77 -4.58
C ASP A 171 22.80 -35.92 -5.52
N VAL A 172 23.18 -37.07 -4.94
CA VAL A 172 23.69 -38.24 -5.67
C VAL A 172 22.55 -39.02 -6.35
N ASP A 173 21.31 -38.86 -5.88
CA ASP A 173 20.15 -39.66 -6.28
C ASP A 173 19.64 -39.31 -7.69
N ARG A 174 20.02 -38.15 -8.23
CA ARG A 174 19.51 -37.68 -9.55
C ARG A 174 20.27 -38.24 -10.75
N ARG A 175 21.48 -38.77 -10.56
CA ARG A 175 22.30 -39.30 -11.68
C ARG A 175 21.74 -40.60 -12.29
N ASP A 176 21.03 -41.40 -11.51
CA ASP A 176 20.50 -42.69 -11.99
C ASP A 176 19.21 -42.53 -12.83
N ALA A 177 18.48 -41.44 -12.64
CA ALA A 177 17.24 -41.18 -13.37
C ALA A 177 17.47 -40.74 -14.84
N ASP A 178 18.59 -40.11 -15.17
CA ASP A 178 18.90 -39.69 -16.55
C ASP A 178 19.62 -40.79 -17.37
N ALA A 179 20.34 -41.71 -16.71
CA ALA A 179 20.99 -42.83 -17.39
C ALA A 179 19.98 -43.83 -17.99
N THR A 180 18.80 -43.96 -17.39
CA THR A 180 17.75 -44.87 -17.86
C THR A 180 16.96 -44.31 -19.06
N ARG A 181 17.03 -43.00 -19.34
CA ARG A 181 16.27 -42.38 -20.44
C ARG A 181 17.01 -42.37 -21.78
N GLY A 182 18.33 -42.56 -21.79
CA GLY A 182 19.16 -42.60 -23.01
C GLY A 182 19.19 -43.95 -23.75
N SER A 183 18.64 -45.02 -23.17
CA SER A 183 18.75 -46.39 -23.71
C SER A 183 17.61 -46.82 -24.65
N ALA A 184 16.60 -45.98 -24.90
CA ALA A 184 15.38 -46.38 -25.63
C ALA A 184 15.44 -46.17 -27.16
N GLY A 185 16.61 -45.98 -27.76
CA GLY A 185 16.76 -45.62 -29.17
C GLY A 185 17.90 -46.33 -29.89
N ALA A 186 17.93 -47.66 -29.90
CA ALA A 186 18.81 -48.43 -30.79
C ALA A 186 18.04 -48.81 -32.07
N PRO A 187 18.52 -48.44 -33.28
CA PRO A 187 17.85 -48.79 -34.53
C PRO A 187 18.07 -50.27 -34.89
N HIS A 188 16.99 -50.99 -35.16
CA HIS A 188 17.01 -52.35 -35.70
C HIS A 188 17.70 -52.39 -37.07
N ARG A 189 18.90 -52.99 -37.12
CA ARG A 189 19.65 -53.28 -38.34
C ARG A 189 19.02 -54.47 -39.05
N ALA A 190 18.34 -54.21 -40.17
CA ALA A 190 17.79 -55.23 -41.06
C ALA A 190 18.92 -56.07 -41.69
N VAL A 191 18.90 -57.38 -41.45
CA VAL A 191 19.81 -58.35 -42.07
C VAL A 191 19.12 -58.91 -43.31
N ALA A 192 19.66 -58.60 -44.49
CA ALA A 192 19.21 -59.16 -45.76
C ALA A 192 19.68 -60.62 -45.88
N GLN A 193 18.72 -61.56 -46.01
CA GLN A 193 19.00 -62.94 -46.39
C GLN A 193 19.25 -63.03 -47.89
N ALA A 194 20.47 -63.41 -48.26
CA ALA A 194 20.83 -63.76 -49.62
C ALA A 194 20.27 -65.15 -49.97
N GLN A 195 19.33 -65.22 -50.91
CA GLN A 195 18.90 -66.47 -51.54
C GLN A 195 20.05 -67.02 -52.40
N ARG A 196 20.50 -68.25 -52.11
CA ARG A 196 21.30 -69.06 -53.02
C ARG A 196 20.37 -69.99 -53.80
N ARG A 197 20.51 -69.88 -55.13
CA ARG A 197 20.18 -70.77 -56.25
C ARG A 197 19.44 -72.07 -55.96
#